data_AF-A0A5B7DW29-F1
#
_entry.id   AF-A0A5B7DW29-F1
#
_cell.length_a   1.000
_cell.length_b   1.000
_cell.length_c   1.000
_cell.angle_alpha   90.00
_cell.angle_beta   90.00
_cell.angle_gamma   90.00
#
_symmetry.space_group_name_H-M   'P 1'
#
loop_
_entity.id
_entity.type
_entity.pdbx_description
1 polymer ?
#
loop_
_entity_poly.entity_id
_entity_poly.type
_entity_poly.pdbx_seq_one_letter_code
_entity_poly.pdbx_strand_id
1 'polypeptide(L)'
;MVVWSNHSSLPHAVTSSDGYTRDSKYGVILPMVISAGTITRRAVERTWMTASNAYSDRIGSELKAMVEAPPGYKFVGADVDSQELWIAALLGDAYFTGEHGATALGWMTLQGKKSDGTDMHSHTAQSAGISRDHAKVINYGRIYGAGLRFIQRLLKQYNPKLTDTETRRKAEHLFAVTKGEKGWYLNDAGENLASELGYHVTEEPMPRKKIMKILREAYENNYEATFSNIVEKPPIWVGGSESHMFNCLEAIARCPEPKTPVLGARITRALEPQYVDDQFMTSRVNWVVQSSAVDYLHIMLVCMQWLFTKYHISGRFCISIHDEVRYLVAEGDCYRAALALQITNLLTRAYFATRLGFKDLPLSVAFFSGVDIDQVLRKEPHLDCVTPSNPQGLIKGYNIKPGTTLDMNAIMDKTNGELAKLDFECYEEIIKTE
;
A
#
# COMPACT_ATOMS: atom_id res chain seq x y z
N MET A 1 3.86 -19.79 21.92
CA MET A 1 4.14 -21.20 22.22
C MET A 1 4.91 -21.78 21.03
N VAL A 2 6.04 -22.44 21.28
CA VAL A 2 6.87 -23.07 20.23
C VAL A 2 6.49 -24.54 20.14
N VAL A 3 6.34 -25.05 18.92
CA VAL A 3 6.20 -26.49 18.67
C VAL A 3 7.56 -27.02 18.24
N TRP A 4 8.16 -27.89 19.07
CA TRP A 4 9.46 -28.48 18.81
C TRP A 4 9.34 -29.72 17.94
N SER A 5 10.22 -29.85 16.94
CA SER A 5 10.27 -30.99 16.04
C SER A 5 11.22 -32.05 16.57
N ASN A 6 10.90 -33.32 16.34
CA ASN A 6 11.84 -34.41 16.56
C ASN A 6 12.87 -34.42 15.43
N HIS A 7 14.12 -34.77 15.73
CA HIS A 7 15.20 -34.79 14.71
C HIS A 7 14.90 -35.72 13.53
N SER A 8 14.18 -36.83 13.76
CA SER A 8 13.75 -37.76 12.72
C SER A 8 12.70 -37.20 11.77
N SER A 9 12.01 -36.12 12.16
CA SER A 9 10.97 -35.46 11.36
C SER A 9 11.47 -34.24 10.58
N LEU A 10 12.75 -33.88 10.74
CA LEU A 10 13.32 -32.74 10.04
C LEU A 10 13.50 -33.06 8.55
N PRO A 11 13.20 -32.10 7.65
CA PRO A 11 13.45 -32.27 6.22
C PRO A 11 14.94 -32.54 5.93
N HIS A 12 15.22 -33.33 4.89
CA HIS A 12 16.60 -33.62 4.47
C HIS A 12 17.43 -32.35 4.29
N ALA A 13 16.86 -31.31 3.66
CA ALA A 13 17.50 -30.01 3.47
C ALA A 13 18.01 -29.37 4.77
N VAL A 14 17.37 -29.64 5.91
CA VAL A 14 17.84 -29.20 7.22
C VAL A 14 18.96 -30.10 7.71
N THR A 15 18.75 -31.42 7.71
CA THR A 15 19.71 -32.38 8.28
C THR A 15 21.02 -32.50 7.49
N SER A 16 21.02 -32.14 6.21
CA SER A 16 22.19 -32.15 5.33
C SER A 16 22.94 -30.82 5.30
N SER A 17 22.41 -29.77 5.94
CA SER A 17 23.04 -28.46 5.99
C SER A 17 24.15 -28.42 7.04
N ASP A 18 25.26 -27.75 6.76
CA ASP A 18 26.40 -27.60 7.68
C ASP A 18 26.03 -26.96 9.03
N GLY A 19 24.98 -26.13 9.04
CA GLY A 19 24.43 -25.51 10.26
C GLY A 19 23.60 -26.45 11.15
N TYR A 20 23.38 -27.71 10.77
CA TYR A 20 22.63 -28.66 11.59
C TYR A 20 23.50 -29.29 12.68
N THR A 21 22.99 -29.31 13.91
CA THR A 21 23.61 -30.06 15.02
C THR A 21 22.56 -30.90 15.74
N ARG A 22 22.95 -32.08 16.21
CA ARG A 22 22.04 -32.97 16.96
C ARG A 22 21.69 -32.44 18.35
N ASP A 23 22.50 -31.54 18.90
CA ASP A 23 22.29 -30.97 20.23
C ASP A 23 21.36 -29.74 20.22
N SER A 24 21.20 -29.11 19.05
CA SER A 24 20.28 -27.98 18.86
C SER A 24 18.82 -28.42 18.78
N LYS A 25 17.92 -27.60 19.34
CA LYS A 25 16.46 -27.79 19.19
C LYS A 25 15.93 -27.01 18.00
N TYR A 26 15.14 -27.68 17.18
CA TYR A 26 14.47 -27.08 16.03
C TYR A 26 12.98 -27.02 16.28
N GLY A 27 12.38 -25.83 16.15
CA GLY A 27 10.98 -25.62 16.43
C GLY A 27 10.38 -24.54 15.54
N VAL A 28 9.05 -24.49 15.53
CA VAL A 28 8.28 -23.53 14.75
C VAL A 28 7.31 -22.81 15.68
N ILE A 29 7.16 -21.50 15.44
CA ILE A 29 6.11 -20.70 16.04
C ILE A 29 4.99 -20.60 15.02
N LEU A 30 3.79 -21.05 15.40
CA LEU A 30 2.60 -20.95 14.57
C LEU A 30 1.69 -19.84 15.12
N PRO A 31 1.69 -18.64 14.53
CA PRO A 31 0.79 -17.57 14.93
C PRO A 31 -0.67 -17.96 14.64
N MET A 32 -1.58 -17.64 15.56
CA MET A 32 -3.02 -17.83 15.37
C MET A 32 -3.58 -16.66 14.54
N VAL A 33 -3.28 -16.67 13.25
CA VAL A 33 -3.71 -15.62 12.32
C VAL A 33 -5.20 -15.77 12.01
N ILE A 34 -5.99 -14.75 12.33
CA ILE A 34 -7.38 -14.66 11.89
C ILE A 34 -7.36 -14.06 10.49
N SER A 35 -7.60 -14.91 9.48
CA SER A 35 -7.78 -14.46 8.11
C SER A 35 -9.01 -13.55 8.02
N ALA A 36 -8.88 -12.38 7.39
CA ALA A 36 -9.94 -11.38 7.33
C ALA A 36 -10.53 -10.97 8.69
N GLY A 37 -9.67 -10.79 9.70
CA GLY A 37 -10.08 -10.39 11.05
C GLY A 37 -10.56 -8.93 11.18
N THR A 38 -10.37 -8.09 10.16
CA THR A 38 -10.89 -6.71 10.11
C THR A 38 -11.98 -6.54 9.04
N ILE A 39 -12.77 -5.46 9.13
CA ILE A 39 -13.73 -5.05 8.09
C ILE A 39 -13.04 -4.87 6.73
N THR A 40 -11.77 -4.47 6.73
CA THR A 40 -10.96 -4.30 5.51
C THR A 40 -10.40 -5.61 4.95
N ARG A 41 -10.72 -6.74 5.59
CA ARG A 41 -10.22 -8.10 5.29
C ARG A 41 -8.75 -8.32 5.62
N ARG A 42 -8.12 -7.41 6.37
CA ARG A 42 -6.74 -7.64 6.84
C ARG A 42 -6.73 -8.79 7.83
N ALA A 43 -5.67 -9.58 7.75
CA ALA A 43 -5.40 -10.58 8.76
C ALA A 43 -5.07 -9.91 10.10
N VAL A 44 -5.42 -10.57 11.19
CA VAL A 44 -5.17 -10.08 12.55
C VAL A 44 -4.44 -11.15 13.35
N GLU A 45 -3.32 -10.75 13.93
CA GLU A 45 -2.61 -11.51 14.95
C GLU A 45 -1.95 -10.53 15.92
N ARG A 46 -1.95 -10.85 17.22
CA ARG A 46 -1.69 -9.86 18.28
C ARG A 46 -0.20 -9.55 18.52
N THR A 47 0.70 -10.39 18.03
CA THR A 47 2.12 -10.35 18.39
C THR A 47 3.02 -10.13 17.17
N TRP A 48 2.99 -11.03 16.20
CA TRP A 48 3.87 -11.05 15.04
C TRP A 48 3.46 -10.05 13.98
N MET A 49 2.16 -9.82 13.80
CA MET A 49 1.66 -8.79 12.87
C MET A 49 1.68 -7.36 13.44
N THR A 50 2.01 -7.22 14.72
CA THR A 50 2.13 -5.92 15.43
C THR A 50 3.57 -5.66 15.89
N ALA A 51 4.48 -6.63 15.70
CA ALA A 51 5.86 -6.52 16.14
C ALA A 51 6.57 -5.38 15.42
N SER A 52 7.17 -4.50 16.22
CA SER A 52 7.92 -3.36 15.70
C SER A 52 9.24 -3.80 15.05
N ASN A 53 9.84 -2.87 14.32
CA ASN A 53 11.25 -2.97 13.95
C ASN A 53 12.13 -2.68 15.16
N ALA A 54 13.42 -3.03 15.08
CA ALA A 54 14.38 -2.78 16.15
C ALA A 54 14.62 -1.27 16.33
N TYR A 55 14.56 -0.81 17.58
CA TYR A 55 14.84 0.56 18.00
C TYR A 55 15.80 0.55 19.20
N SER A 56 16.84 1.37 19.13
CA SER A 56 17.91 1.42 20.14
C SER A 56 17.44 1.91 21.51
N ASP A 57 16.28 2.55 21.60
CA ASP A 57 15.68 3.09 22.82
C ASP A 57 14.54 2.23 23.38
N ARG A 58 14.22 1.09 22.75
CA ARG A 58 13.04 0.28 23.09
C ARG A 58 13.38 -1.19 23.32
N ILE A 59 13.12 -1.65 24.54
CA ILE A 59 13.24 -3.06 24.95
C ILE A 59 12.31 -3.94 24.10
N GLY A 60 12.84 -5.07 23.60
CA GLY A 60 12.10 -6.10 22.86
C GLY A 60 11.67 -5.70 21.46
N SER A 61 12.14 -4.56 20.96
CA SER A 61 11.79 -4.06 19.62
C SER A 61 12.39 -4.91 18.49
N GLU A 62 13.44 -5.68 18.79
CA GLU A 62 14.13 -6.62 17.91
C GLU A 62 13.44 -8.00 17.79
N LEU A 63 12.30 -8.22 18.46
CA LEU A 63 11.68 -9.54 18.61
C LEU A 63 11.54 -10.33 17.30
N LYS A 64 11.23 -9.66 16.18
CA LYS A 64 11.15 -10.31 14.86
C LYS A 64 12.47 -10.97 14.45
N ALA A 65 13.59 -10.30 14.72
CA ALA A 65 14.92 -10.75 14.30
C ALA A 65 15.42 -11.97 15.10
N MET A 66 14.75 -12.31 16.20
CA MET A 66 15.00 -13.55 16.95
C MET A 66 14.38 -14.79 16.30
N VAL A 67 13.57 -14.61 15.24
CA VAL A 67 13.04 -15.72 14.44
C VAL A 67 14.04 -16.04 13.34
N GLU A 68 14.68 -17.19 13.50
CA GLU A 68 15.66 -17.73 12.55
C GLU A 68 15.03 -18.75 11.60
N ALA A 69 15.47 -18.73 10.35
CA ALA A 69 15.22 -19.80 9.41
C ALA A 69 15.99 -21.06 9.84
N PRO A 70 15.42 -22.27 9.69
CA PRO A 70 16.16 -23.49 9.95
C PRO A 70 17.37 -23.63 8.99
N PRO A 71 18.40 -24.40 9.36
CA PRO A 71 19.54 -24.68 8.49
C PRO A 71 19.11 -25.12 7.09
N GLY A 72 19.80 -24.66 6.05
CA GLY A 72 19.47 -24.93 4.65
C GLY A 72 18.29 -24.11 4.10
N TYR A 73 17.72 -23.19 4.88
CA TYR A 73 16.67 -22.26 4.45
C TYR A 73 17.02 -20.81 4.79
N LYS A 74 16.42 -19.88 4.03
CA LYS A 74 16.45 -18.45 4.28
C LYS A 74 15.06 -17.85 4.11
N PHE A 75 14.86 -16.68 4.72
CA PHE A 75 13.72 -15.84 4.40
C PHE A 75 14.01 -15.05 3.13
N VAL A 76 13.09 -15.12 2.18
CA VAL A 76 13.07 -14.31 0.97
C VAL A 76 11.83 -13.43 1.00
N GLY A 77 11.98 -12.13 0.80
CA GLY A 77 10.81 -11.27 0.77
C GLY A 77 11.10 -9.82 0.47
N ALA A 78 10.06 -9.03 0.32
CA ALA A 78 10.16 -7.63 -0.05
C ALA A 78 9.07 -6.81 0.64
N ASP A 79 9.32 -5.51 0.74
CA ASP A 79 8.36 -4.48 1.13
C ASP A 79 7.76 -3.87 -0.14
N VAL A 80 6.43 -3.81 -0.23
CA VAL A 80 5.76 -3.13 -1.34
C VAL A 80 5.73 -1.63 -1.07
N ASP A 81 6.78 -0.95 -1.52
CA ASP A 81 6.93 0.50 -1.39
C ASP A 81 5.65 1.25 -1.78
N SER A 82 5.08 1.99 -0.82
CA SER A 82 3.95 2.90 -1.02
C SER A 82 2.72 2.22 -1.65
N GLN A 83 2.46 0.95 -1.36
CA GLN A 83 1.37 0.15 -1.96
C GLN A 83 0.02 0.88 -1.98
N GLU A 84 -0.47 1.31 -0.81
CA GLU A 84 -1.79 1.95 -0.68
C GLU A 84 -1.85 3.30 -1.40
N LEU A 85 -0.72 4.03 -1.40
CA LEU A 85 -0.59 5.30 -2.09
C LEU A 85 -0.62 5.12 -3.60
N TRP A 86 0.06 4.11 -4.14
CA TRP A 86 0.00 3.77 -5.56
C TRP A 86 -1.40 3.34 -6.00
N ILE A 87 -2.10 2.52 -5.21
CA ILE A 87 -3.49 2.16 -5.50
C ILE A 87 -4.37 3.42 -5.53
N ALA A 88 -4.23 4.30 -4.53
CA ALA A 88 -5.00 5.55 -4.48
C ALA A 88 -4.71 6.46 -5.68
N ALA A 89 -3.45 6.57 -6.09
CA ALA A 89 -3.02 7.32 -7.27
C ALA A 89 -3.63 6.75 -8.56
N LEU A 90 -3.52 5.43 -8.75
CA LEU A 90 -4.07 4.72 -9.91
C LEU A 90 -5.59 4.87 -10.02
N LEU A 91 -6.30 4.84 -8.89
CA LEU A 91 -7.75 5.10 -8.85
C LEU A 91 -8.11 6.54 -9.21
N GLY A 92 -7.29 7.51 -8.79
CA GLY A 92 -7.47 8.91 -9.17
C GLY A 92 -7.24 9.14 -10.66
N ASP A 93 -6.18 8.57 -11.21
CA ASP A 93 -5.85 8.63 -12.64
C ASP A 93 -6.93 7.96 -13.50
N ALA A 94 -7.42 6.79 -13.07
CA ALA A 94 -8.50 6.06 -13.74
C ALA A 94 -9.80 6.88 -13.79
N TYR A 95 -10.12 7.58 -12.70
CA TYR A 95 -11.32 8.41 -12.60
C TYR A 95 -11.21 9.70 -13.41
N PHE A 96 -10.00 10.20 -13.66
CA PHE A 96 -9.80 11.47 -14.36
C PHE A 96 -9.74 11.29 -15.88
N THR A 97 -8.67 10.69 -16.41
CA THR A 97 -8.47 10.52 -17.87
C THR A 97 -8.23 9.07 -18.28
N GLY A 98 -7.95 8.17 -17.33
CA GLY A 98 -7.52 6.81 -17.65
C GLY A 98 -6.05 6.71 -18.09
N GLU A 99 -5.24 7.73 -17.82
CA GLU A 99 -3.80 7.75 -18.15
C GLU A 99 -2.94 7.85 -16.88
N HIS A 100 -1.86 7.07 -16.82
CA HIS A 100 -0.97 7.05 -15.67
C HIS A 100 -0.34 8.43 -15.42
N GLY A 101 -0.41 8.92 -14.18
CA GLY A 101 0.20 10.19 -13.80
C GLY A 101 -0.54 11.43 -14.25
N ALA A 102 -1.77 11.30 -14.77
CA ALA A 102 -2.57 12.44 -15.23
C ALA A 102 -3.06 13.33 -14.07
N THR A 103 -3.20 12.78 -12.87
CA THR A 103 -3.49 13.57 -11.66
C THR A 103 -2.20 14.00 -10.96
N ALA A 104 -2.28 15.08 -10.17
CA ALA A 104 -1.14 15.53 -9.36
C ALA A 104 -0.63 14.42 -8.42
N LEU A 105 -1.54 13.65 -7.83
CA LEU A 105 -1.21 12.48 -7.02
C LEU A 105 -0.49 11.39 -7.83
N GLY A 106 -1.01 11.05 -9.01
CA GLY A 106 -0.40 10.13 -9.96
C GLY A 106 1.03 10.54 -10.30
N TRP A 107 1.21 11.79 -10.71
CA TRP A 107 2.52 12.33 -11.07
C TRP A 107 3.51 12.29 -9.90
N MET A 108 3.10 12.75 -8.71
CA MET A 108 3.93 12.72 -7.50
C MET A 108 4.33 11.30 -7.10
N THR A 109 3.49 10.30 -7.39
CA THR A 109 3.76 8.89 -7.06
C THR A 109 4.71 8.23 -8.07
N LEU A 110 4.60 8.58 -9.36
CA LEU A 110 5.38 7.95 -10.42
C LEU A 110 6.73 8.62 -10.67
N GLN A 111 6.81 9.94 -10.52
CA GLN A 111 7.98 10.77 -10.88
C GLN A 111 8.49 11.63 -9.71
N GLY A 112 7.71 11.78 -8.63
CA GLY A 112 8.12 12.58 -7.48
C GLY A 112 9.34 12.01 -6.78
N LYS A 113 10.31 12.86 -6.47
CA LYS A 113 11.56 12.48 -5.80
C LYS A 113 11.69 13.19 -4.47
N LYS A 114 12.17 12.45 -3.47
CA LYS A 114 12.52 12.99 -2.15
C LYS A 114 13.65 14.02 -2.23
N SER A 115 14.66 13.77 -3.06
CA SER A 115 15.80 14.67 -3.24
C SER A 115 15.39 16.04 -3.76
N ASP A 116 14.39 16.05 -4.64
CA ASP A 116 13.97 17.24 -5.37
C ASP A 116 12.80 17.95 -4.66
N GLY A 117 12.31 17.37 -3.56
CA GLY A 117 11.15 17.86 -2.82
C GLY A 117 9.82 17.73 -3.56
N THR A 118 9.79 16.99 -4.68
CA THR A 118 8.63 16.85 -5.57
C THR A 118 7.72 15.69 -5.20
N ASP A 119 8.12 14.84 -4.25
CA ASP A 119 7.26 13.77 -3.71
C ASP A 119 6.15 14.34 -2.81
N MET A 120 5.04 13.61 -2.71
CA MET A 120 3.86 14.02 -1.94
C MET A 120 4.19 14.44 -0.50
N HIS A 121 5.06 13.69 0.19
CA HIS A 121 5.37 13.97 1.58
C HIS A 121 6.17 15.26 1.73
N SER A 122 7.09 15.53 0.80
CA SER A 122 7.86 16.78 0.76
C SER A 122 6.97 17.99 0.45
N HIS A 123 6.06 17.87 -0.53
CA HIS A 123 5.09 18.93 -0.84
C HIS A 123 4.18 19.27 0.35
N THR A 124 3.72 18.24 1.07
CA THR A 124 2.92 18.39 2.30
C THR A 124 3.73 19.03 3.42
N ALA A 125 4.98 18.59 3.60
CA ALA A 125 5.89 19.12 4.60
C ALA A 125 6.15 20.62 4.40
N GLN A 126 6.40 21.04 3.16
CA GLN A 126 6.56 22.44 2.79
C GLN A 126 5.28 23.25 3.06
N SER A 127 4.12 22.74 2.64
CA SER A 127 2.83 23.41 2.81
C SER A 127 2.43 23.60 4.28
N ALA A 128 2.73 22.61 5.14
CA ALA A 128 2.40 22.65 6.56
C ALA A 128 3.51 23.31 7.43
N GLY A 129 4.73 23.41 6.90
CA GLY A 129 5.92 23.85 7.64
C GLY A 129 6.33 22.84 8.73
N ILE A 130 6.40 21.57 8.37
CA ILE A 130 6.77 20.44 9.25
C ILE A 130 7.84 19.57 8.58
N SER A 131 8.42 18.62 9.32
CA SER A 131 9.34 17.64 8.72
C SER A 131 8.61 16.67 7.79
N ARG A 132 9.35 16.07 6.86
CA ARG A 132 8.81 15.05 5.93
C ARG A 132 8.24 13.84 6.66
N ASP A 133 8.87 13.41 7.75
CA ASP A 133 8.39 12.26 8.53
C ASP A 133 7.06 12.57 9.24
N HIS A 134 6.90 13.78 9.76
CA HIS A 134 5.62 14.26 10.28
C HIS A 134 4.56 14.37 9.18
N ALA A 135 4.94 14.84 7.99
CA ALA A 135 4.05 14.92 6.84
C ALA A 135 3.59 13.53 6.36
N LYS A 136 4.44 12.51 6.45
CA LYS A 136 4.07 11.11 6.18
C LYS A 136 2.88 10.68 7.04
N VAL A 137 2.95 10.89 8.36
CA VAL A 137 1.86 10.56 9.29
C VAL A 137 0.57 11.30 8.93
N ILE A 138 0.67 12.58 8.59
CA ILE A 138 -0.47 13.42 8.20
C ILE A 138 -1.12 12.93 6.90
N ASN A 139 -0.33 12.62 5.87
CA ASN A 139 -0.84 12.18 4.57
C ASN A 139 -1.58 10.86 4.67
N TYR A 140 -0.98 9.87 5.34
CA TYR A 140 -1.66 8.60 5.57
C TYR A 140 -2.94 8.81 6.39
N GLY A 141 -2.90 9.60 7.46
CA GLY A 141 -4.10 9.94 8.21
C GLY A 141 -5.20 10.53 7.32
N ARG A 142 -4.86 11.48 6.44
CA ARG A 142 -5.83 12.16 5.55
C ARG A 142 -6.39 11.26 4.46
N ILE A 143 -5.55 10.45 3.80
CA ILE A 143 -5.99 9.47 2.80
C ILE A 143 -6.96 8.48 3.45
N TYR A 144 -6.70 8.09 4.71
CA TYR A 144 -7.64 7.31 5.53
C TYR A 144 -8.67 8.17 6.26
N GLY A 145 -9.06 9.30 5.67
CA GLY A 145 -10.27 10.01 6.08
C GLY A 145 -10.21 10.70 7.45
N ALA A 146 -9.02 10.85 8.05
CA ALA A 146 -8.89 11.64 9.26
C ALA A 146 -9.30 13.09 8.97
N GLY A 147 -10.15 13.64 9.84
CA GLY A 147 -10.70 14.99 9.69
C GLY A 147 -9.80 16.09 10.23
N LEU A 148 -10.29 17.34 10.11
CA LEU A 148 -9.56 18.55 10.51
C LEU A 148 -8.99 18.52 11.93
N ARG A 149 -9.78 18.01 12.90
CA ARG A 149 -9.36 17.93 14.32
C ARG A 149 -8.14 17.05 14.55
N PHE A 150 -8.02 15.95 13.79
CA PHE A 150 -6.88 15.05 13.89
C PHE A 150 -5.58 15.76 13.45
N ILE A 151 -5.65 16.48 12.33
CA ILE A 151 -4.52 17.25 11.81
C ILE A 151 -4.16 18.39 12.74
N GLN A 152 -5.13 19.11 13.29
CA GLN A 152 -4.87 20.16 14.27
C GLN A 152 -4.09 19.62 15.48
N ARG A 153 -4.52 18.47 16.02
CA ARG A 153 -3.84 17.83 17.15
C ARG A 153 -2.39 17.46 16.81
N LEU A 154 -2.15 16.88 15.64
CA LEU A 154 -0.79 16.51 15.21
C LEU A 154 0.09 17.74 14.98
N LEU A 155 -0.42 18.77 14.30
CA LEU A 155 0.32 20.01 14.07
C LEU A 155 0.73 20.69 15.39
N LYS A 156 -0.16 20.69 16.39
CA LYS A 156 0.13 21.23 17.73
C LYS A 156 1.14 20.38 18.49
N GLN A 157 1.08 19.05 18.33
CA GLN A 157 2.09 18.15 18.91
C GLN A 157 3.48 18.37 18.31
N TYR A 158 3.57 18.58 16.99
CA TYR A 158 4.85 18.79 16.30
C TYR A 158 5.40 20.21 16.46
N ASN A 159 4.52 21.19 16.68
CA ASN A 159 4.92 22.56 16.95
C ASN A 159 4.04 23.16 18.07
N PRO A 160 4.45 22.99 19.34
CA PRO A 160 3.70 23.49 20.51
C PRO A 160 3.55 25.01 20.57
N LYS A 161 4.31 25.77 19.77
CA LYS A 161 4.23 27.24 19.73
C LYS A 161 3.06 27.75 18.88
N LEU A 162 2.46 26.91 18.05
CA LEU A 162 1.32 27.31 17.22
C LEU A 162 0.09 27.55 18.10
N THR A 163 -0.58 28.68 17.88
CA THR A 163 -1.89 28.94 18.47
C THR A 163 -2.96 28.03 17.85
N ASP A 164 -4.10 27.86 18.53
CA ASP A 164 -5.20 27.05 18.00
C ASP A 164 -5.76 27.62 16.68
N THR A 165 -5.78 28.95 16.55
CA THR A 165 -6.22 29.64 15.34
C THR A 165 -5.26 29.40 14.17
N GLU A 166 -3.95 29.51 14.38
CA GLU A 166 -2.95 29.22 13.35
C GLU A 166 -2.96 27.75 12.93
N THR A 167 -3.09 26.87 13.92
CA THR A 167 -3.18 25.42 13.71
C THR A 167 -4.40 25.07 12.86
N ARG A 168 -5.55 25.67 13.17
CA ARG A 168 -6.77 25.53 12.37
C ARG A 168 -6.57 26.03 10.94
N ARG A 169 -6.04 27.24 10.76
CA ARG A 169 -5.80 27.83 9.44
C ARG A 169 -4.87 26.97 8.59
N LYS A 170 -3.78 26.45 9.18
CA LYS A 170 -2.85 25.54 8.49
C LYS A 170 -3.52 24.22 8.10
N ALA A 171 -4.33 23.65 9.00
CA ALA A 171 -5.07 22.43 8.70
C ALA A 171 -6.10 22.64 7.58
N GLU A 172 -6.86 23.74 7.60
CA GLU A 172 -7.84 24.09 6.55
C GLU A 172 -7.15 24.32 5.21
N HIS A 173 -6.05 25.07 5.19
CA HIS A 173 -5.23 25.26 3.99
C HIS A 173 -4.72 23.93 3.44
N LEU A 174 -4.23 23.04 4.32
CA LEU A 174 -3.75 21.73 3.89
C LEU A 174 -4.85 20.91 3.22
N PHE A 175 -6.06 20.85 3.80
CA PHE A 175 -7.20 20.16 3.17
C PHE A 175 -7.61 20.81 1.84
N ALA A 176 -7.61 22.13 1.75
CA ALA A 176 -7.97 22.84 0.53
C ALA A 176 -7.00 22.53 -0.62
N VAL A 177 -5.69 22.57 -0.39
CA VAL A 177 -4.67 22.29 -1.42
C VAL A 177 -4.69 20.83 -1.87
N THR A 178 -5.11 19.92 -0.99
CA THR A 178 -5.03 18.48 -1.23
C THR A 178 -6.36 17.85 -1.60
N LYS A 179 -7.29 17.78 -0.66
CA LYS A 179 -8.63 17.22 -0.91
C LYS A 179 -9.45 18.14 -1.82
N GLY A 180 -9.22 19.44 -1.75
CA GLY A 180 -9.98 20.43 -2.51
C GLY A 180 -11.21 20.94 -1.75
N GLU A 181 -12.09 21.61 -2.48
CA GLU A 181 -13.41 22.02 -2.00
C GLU A 181 -14.52 21.20 -2.65
N LYS A 182 -15.73 21.28 -2.12
CA LYS A 182 -16.89 20.64 -2.77
C LYS A 182 -17.38 21.52 -3.94
N GLY A 183 -17.61 20.89 -5.07
CA GLY A 183 -18.22 21.43 -6.27
C GLY A 183 -19.46 20.62 -6.67
N TRP A 184 -20.32 21.23 -7.48
CA TRP A 184 -21.56 20.63 -7.98
C TRP A 184 -21.69 20.89 -9.47
N TYR A 185 -22.12 19.88 -10.21
CA TYR A 185 -22.65 20.07 -11.55
C TYR A 185 -24.04 20.71 -11.46
N LEU A 186 -24.35 21.57 -12.42
CA LEU A 186 -25.73 21.99 -12.63
C LEU A 186 -26.48 20.84 -13.29
N ASN A 187 -27.75 20.65 -12.94
CA ASN A 187 -28.63 19.79 -13.72
C ASN A 187 -29.27 20.61 -14.85
N ASP A 188 -30.06 19.97 -15.72
CA ASP A 188 -30.75 20.64 -16.83
C ASP A 188 -31.46 21.95 -16.42
N ALA A 189 -32.13 21.97 -15.27
CA ALA A 189 -32.81 23.17 -14.76
C ALA A 189 -31.82 24.28 -14.37
N GLY A 190 -30.69 23.91 -13.75
CA GLY A 190 -29.63 24.83 -13.41
C GLY A 190 -28.88 25.38 -14.62
N GLU A 191 -28.62 24.54 -15.63
CA GLU A 191 -27.95 24.95 -16.86
C GLU A 191 -28.81 25.93 -17.67
N ASN A 192 -30.11 25.66 -17.76
CA ASN A 192 -31.07 26.59 -18.39
C ASN A 192 -31.11 27.93 -17.66
N LEU A 193 -31.25 27.91 -16.33
CA LEU A 193 -31.26 29.13 -15.53
C LEU A 193 -29.95 29.92 -15.66
N ALA A 194 -28.80 29.24 -15.62
CA ALA A 194 -27.50 29.86 -15.80
C ALA A 194 -27.38 30.52 -17.19
N SER A 195 -27.83 29.84 -18.24
CA SER A 195 -27.83 30.35 -19.61
C SER A 195 -28.76 31.55 -19.80
N GLU A 196 -29.96 31.52 -19.22
CA GLU A 196 -30.92 32.63 -19.24
C GLU A 196 -30.37 33.88 -18.54
N LEU A 197 -29.56 33.70 -17.49
CA LEU A 197 -28.87 34.76 -16.78
C LEU A 197 -27.53 35.15 -17.44
N GLY A 198 -27.21 34.61 -18.61
CA GLY A 198 -26.00 34.95 -19.37
C GLY A 198 -24.71 34.36 -18.83
N TYR A 199 -24.77 33.34 -17.95
CA TYR A 199 -23.60 32.59 -17.52
C TYR A 199 -23.20 31.56 -18.57
N HIS A 200 -21.90 31.44 -18.85
CA HIS A 200 -21.38 30.35 -19.66
C HIS A 200 -21.47 29.04 -18.88
N VAL A 201 -22.33 28.13 -19.31
CA VAL A 201 -22.42 26.77 -18.75
C VAL A 201 -21.20 25.98 -19.21
N THR A 202 -20.43 25.47 -18.25
CA THR A 202 -19.28 24.59 -18.49
C THR A 202 -19.65 23.20 -18.00
N GLU A 203 -19.15 22.15 -18.66
CA GLU A 203 -19.20 20.75 -18.17
C GLU A 203 -18.28 20.52 -16.95
N GLU A 204 -18.06 21.56 -16.14
CA GLU A 204 -17.19 21.54 -14.97
C GLU A 204 -17.98 21.81 -13.69
N PRO A 205 -17.63 21.13 -12.59
CA PRO A 205 -18.27 21.33 -11.30
C PRO A 205 -17.98 22.72 -10.72
N MET A 206 -19.02 23.42 -10.28
CA MET A 206 -18.90 24.76 -9.71
C MET A 206 -18.86 24.77 -8.18
N PRO A 207 -17.99 25.60 -7.56
CA PRO A 207 -18.02 25.83 -6.12
C PRO A 207 -19.35 26.44 -5.67
N ARG A 208 -19.78 26.11 -4.44
CA ARG A 208 -21.02 26.63 -3.84
C ARG A 208 -21.18 28.14 -3.94
N LYS A 209 -20.08 28.89 -3.80
CA LYS A 209 -20.07 30.36 -3.86
C LYS A 209 -20.53 30.89 -5.22
N LYS A 210 -20.12 30.25 -6.32
CA LYS A 210 -20.56 30.64 -7.68
C LYS A 210 -22.05 30.35 -7.88
N ILE A 211 -22.50 29.16 -7.47
CA ILE A 211 -23.91 28.76 -7.58
C ILE A 211 -24.82 29.68 -6.74
N MET A 212 -24.38 30.07 -5.54
CA MET A 212 -25.11 31.03 -4.72
C MET A 212 -25.20 32.43 -5.36
N LYS A 213 -24.21 32.82 -6.17
CA LYS A 213 -24.28 34.06 -6.95
C LYS A 213 -25.36 33.97 -8.03
N ILE A 214 -25.40 32.85 -8.76
CA ILE A 214 -26.44 32.58 -9.78
C ILE A 214 -27.83 32.62 -9.13
N LEU A 215 -28.02 31.94 -7.99
CA LEU A 215 -29.31 31.94 -7.28
C LEU A 215 -29.73 33.32 -6.78
N ARG A 216 -28.78 34.16 -6.36
CA ARG A 216 -29.07 35.53 -5.94
C ARG A 216 -29.56 36.37 -7.12
N GLU A 217 -28.91 36.25 -8.26
CA GLU A 217 -29.28 36.95 -9.49
C GLU A 217 -30.60 36.42 -10.08
N ALA A 218 -30.83 35.12 -9.97
CA ALA A 218 -32.10 34.48 -10.31
C ALA A 218 -33.26 35.09 -9.49
N TYR A 219 -33.07 35.22 -8.18
CA TYR A 219 -34.06 35.85 -7.29
C TYR A 219 -34.31 37.31 -7.66
N GLU A 220 -33.26 38.08 -7.96
CA GLU A 220 -33.38 39.48 -8.40
C GLU A 220 -34.14 39.62 -9.74
N ASN A 221 -34.11 38.59 -10.59
CA ASN A 221 -34.86 38.52 -11.85
C ASN A 221 -36.20 37.75 -11.73
N ASN A 222 -36.70 37.50 -10.51
CA ASN A 222 -37.96 36.81 -10.21
C ASN A 222 -38.03 35.33 -10.65
N TYR A 223 -36.89 34.65 -10.78
CA TYR A 223 -36.87 33.19 -10.96
C TYR A 223 -36.96 32.48 -9.60
N GLU A 224 -37.86 31.50 -9.49
CA GLU A 224 -37.98 30.66 -8.31
C GLU A 224 -37.09 29.42 -8.43
N ALA A 225 -35.88 29.50 -7.86
CA ALA A 225 -34.91 28.42 -7.87
C ALA A 225 -34.28 28.23 -6.49
N THR A 226 -34.04 26.98 -6.11
CA THR A 226 -33.31 26.66 -4.88
C THR A 226 -32.06 25.86 -5.22
N PHE A 227 -31.06 25.90 -4.34
CA PHE A 227 -29.81 25.17 -4.52
C PHE A 227 -30.03 23.69 -4.84
N SER A 228 -30.93 23.02 -4.14
CA SER A 228 -31.20 21.59 -4.36
C SER A 228 -31.88 21.29 -5.70
N ASN A 229 -32.56 22.26 -6.31
CA ASN A 229 -33.33 22.06 -7.54
C ASN A 229 -32.48 22.26 -8.79
N ILE A 230 -31.35 22.98 -8.69
CA ILE A 230 -30.51 23.35 -9.83
C ILE A 230 -29.19 22.59 -9.90
N VAL A 231 -28.89 21.74 -8.92
CA VAL A 231 -27.62 21.00 -8.83
C VAL A 231 -27.83 19.50 -8.83
N GLU A 232 -26.84 18.79 -9.36
CA GLU A 232 -26.73 17.35 -9.21
C GLU A 232 -26.22 16.96 -7.82
N LYS A 233 -26.63 15.79 -7.34
CA LYS A 233 -26.11 15.16 -6.13
C LYS A 233 -25.50 13.80 -6.48
N PRO A 234 -24.42 13.38 -5.80
CA PRO A 234 -23.73 14.05 -4.69
C PRO A 234 -22.67 15.07 -5.16
N PRO A 235 -22.22 15.99 -4.29
CA PRO A 235 -21.12 16.89 -4.61
C PRO A 235 -19.78 16.17 -4.75
N ILE A 236 -18.96 16.66 -5.67
CA ILE A 236 -17.60 16.14 -5.91
C ILE A 236 -16.54 17.08 -5.35
N TRP A 237 -15.34 16.56 -5.12
CA TRP A 237 -14.17 17.33 -4.74
C TRP A 237 -13.51 17.95 -5.97
N VAL A 238 -13.09 19.20 -5.86
CA VAL A 238 -12.49 19.98 -6.95
C VAL A 238 -11.32 20.83 -6.44
N GLY A 239 -10.34 21.07 -7.31
CA GLY A 239 -9.26 22.03 -7.07
C GLY A 239 -8.15 21.58 -6.11
N GLY A 240 -8.19 20.34 -5.61
CA GLY A 240 -7.14 19.76 -4.79
C GLY A 240 -6.32 18.69 -5.51
N SER A 241 -5.07 18.48 -5.09
CA SER A 241 -4.15 17.49 -5.68
C SER A 241 -4.64 16.04 -5.60
N GLU A 242 -5.55 15.74 -4.68
CA GLU A 242 -6.11 14.43 -4.36
C GLU A 242 -7.62 14.33 -4.71
N SER A 243 -8.21 15.38 -5.28
CA SER A 243 -9.66 15.47 -5.49
C SER A 243 -10.22 14.31 -6.31
N HIS A 244 -9.59 13.97 -7.45
CA HIS A 244 -10.02 12.86 -8.30
C HIS A 244 -9.97 11.51 -7.59
N MET A 245 -8.93 11.27 -6.79
CA MET A 245 -8.82 10.07 -5.96
C MET A 245 -9.96 10.00 -4.95
N PHE A 246 -10.25 11.07 -4.21
CA PHE A 246 -11.40 11.08 -3.29
C PHE A 246 -12.74 10.91 -4.00
N ASN A 247 -12.91 11.47 -5.20
CA ASN A 247 -14.12 11.29 -6.00
C ASN A 247 -14.31 9.83 -6.40
N CYS A 248 -13.25 9.18 -6.87
CA CYS A 248 -13.25 7.76 -7.18
C CYS A 248 -13.62 6.90 -5.96
N LEU A 249 -12.97 7.15 -4.81
CA LEU A 249 -13.24 6.39 -3.58
C LEU A 249 -14.65 6.63 -3.05
N GLU A 250 -15.15 7.87 -3.08
CA GLU A 250 -16.52 8.20 -2.67
C GLU A 250 -17.55 7.58 -3.63
N ALA A 251 -17.28 7.54 -4.94
CA ALA A 251 -18.13 6.89 -5.93
C ALA A 251 -18.27 5.38 -5.65
N ILE A 252 -17.14 4.68 -5.47
CA ILE A 252 -17.13 3.25 -5.12
C ILE A 252 -17.85 3.01 -3.80
N ALA A 253 -17.56 3.82 -2.79
CA ALA A 253 -18.18 3.69 -1.47
C ALA A 253 -19.70 3.87 -1.53
N ARG A 254 -20.21 4.73 -2.43
CA ARG A 254 -21.64 5.06 -2.59
C ARG A 254 -22.40 4.09 -3.49
N CYS A 255 -21.75 3.18 -4.21
CA CYS A 255 -22.43 2.14 -4.97
C CYS A 255 -23.40 1.33 -4.09
N PRO A 256 -24.55 0.85 -4.61
CA PRO A 256 -25.48 0.01 -3.84
C PRO A 256 -24.82 -1.22 -3.22
N GLU A 257 -23.88 -1.83 -3.96
CA GLU A 257 -23.03 -2.92 -3.51
C GLU A 257 -21.55 -2.53 -3.63
N PRO A 258 -20.97 -1.80 -2.65
CA PRO A 258 -19.58 -1.37 -2.72
C PRO A 258 -18.64 -2.57 -2.82
N LYS A 259 -17.81 -2.60 -3.86
CA LYS A 259 -16.86 -3.67 -4.16
C LYS A 259 -15.48 -3.08 -4.43
N THR A 260 -14.43 -3.81 -4.08
CA THR A 260 -13.08 -3.45 -4.51
C THR A 260 -12.98 -3.52 -6.03
N PRO A 261 -12.26 -2.59 -6.68
CA PRO A 261 -12.25 -2.47 -8.13
C PRO A 261 -11.53 -3.64 -8.84
N VAL A 262 -10.61 -4.32 -8.14
CA VAL A 262 -9.75 -5.35 -8.76
C VAL A 262 -10.33 -6.75 -8.62
N LEU A 263 -10.55 -7.25 -7.40
CA LEU A 263 -11.12 -8.59 -7.18
C LEU A 263 -12.63 -8.60 -6.94
N GLY A 264 -13.27 -7.43 -6.85
CA GLY A 264 -14.72 -7.36 -6.63
C GLY A 264 -15.15 -7.78 -5.22
N ALA A 265 -14.26 -7.71 -4.23
CA ALA A 265 -14.57 -8.06 -2.86
C ALA A 265 -15.55 -7.04 -2.28
N ARG A 266 -16.70 -7.51 -1.78
CA ARG A 266 -17.78 -6.65 -1.29
C ARG A 266 -17.56 -6.25 0.17
N ILE A 267 -17.95 -5.03 0.54
CA ILE A 267 -17.97 -4.59 1.94
C ILE A 267 -18.97 -5.42 2.75
N THR A 268 -18.84 -5.44 4.08
CA THR A 268 -19.86 -6.05 4.94
C THR A 268 -21.23 -5.44 4.69
N ARG A 269 -22.27 -6.27 4.63
CA ARG A 269 -23.65 -5.83 4.33
C ARG A 269 -24.11 -4.71 5.28
N ALA A 270 -23.69 -4.75 6.54
CA ALA A 270 -24.04 -3.75 7.55
C ALA A 270 -23.53 -2.32 7.24
N LEU A 271 -22.60 -2.15 6.28
CA LEU A 271 -22.08 -0.85 5.84
C LEU A 271 -22.50 -0.48 4.42
N GLU A 272 -23.43 -1.23 3.81
CA GLU A 272 -23.98 -0.88 2.50
C GLU A 272 -24.90 0.33 2.60
N PRO A 273 -24.92 1.20 1.57
CA PRO A 273 -25.72 2.43 1.61
C PRO A 273 -27.20 2.17 1.89
N GLN A 274 -27.76 1.04 1.46
CA GLN A 274 -29.17 0.69 1.74
C GLN A 274 -29.51 0.58 3.24
N TYR A 275 -28.53 0.37 4.12
CA TYR A 275 -28.74 0.24 5.57
C TYR A 275 -28.22 1.43 6.38
N VAL A 276 -27.26 2.19 5.84
CA VAL A 276 -26.59 3.28 6.58
C VAL A 276 -26.72 4.64 5.91
N ASP A 277 -27.35 4.72 4.73
CA ASP A 277 -27.41 5.91 3.89
C ASP A 277 -26.00 6.52 3.69
N ASP A 278 -25.80 7.74 4.19
CA ASP A 278 -24.55 8.51 4.15
C ASP A 278 -23.75 8.43 5.46
N GLN A 279 -24.16 7.59 6.42
CA GLN A 279 -23.39 7.36 7.62
C GLN A 279 -22.13 6.53 7.34
N PHE A 280 -21.12 6.72 8.19
CA PHE A 280 -19.83 6.01 8.13
C PHE A 280 -19.07 6.15 6.80
N MET A 281 -19.33 7.21 6.01
CA MET A 281 -18.66 7.44 4.72
C MET A 281 -17.14 7.45 4.83
N THR A 282 -16.58 8.02 5.90
CA THR A 282 -15.13 7.97 6.17
C THR A 282 -14.61 6.53 6.25
N SER A 283 -15.30 5.66 7.00
CA SER A 283 -14.91 4.26 7.14
C SER A 283 -15.07 3.48 5.84
N ARG A 284 -16.11 3.78 5.05
CA ARG A 284 -16.37 3.15 3.75
C ARG A 284 -15.32 3.55 2.70
N VAL A 285 -14.95 4.83 2.64
CA VAL A 285 -13.87 5.34 1.77
C VAL A 285 -12.53 4.69 2.15
N ASN A 286 -12.21 4.62 3.44
CA ASN A 286 -10.99 3.94 3.90
C ASN A 286 -10.96 2.46 3.55
N TRP A 287 -12.13 1.81 3.63
CA TRP A 287 -12.27 0.41 3.27
C TRP A 287 -11.92 0.17 1.80
N VAL A 288 -12.27 1.07 0.88
CA VAL A 288 -11.94 0.89 -0.55
C VAL A 288 -10.43 0.73 -0.76
N VAL A 289 -9.60 1.63 -0.21
CA VAL A 289 -8.14 1.56 -0.36
C VAL A 289 -7.56 0.35 0.39
N GLN A 290 -7.89 0.22 1.67
CA GLN A 290 -7.29 -0.82 2.52
C GLN A 290 -7.68 -2.23 2.07
N SER A 291 -8.91 -2.41 1.61
CA SER A 291 -9.36 -3.69 1.10
C SER A 291 -8.80 -3.95 -0.30
N SER A 292 -8.59 -2.94 -1.13
CA SER A 292 -7.85 -3.10 -2.39
C SER A 292 -6.39 -3.49 -2.14
N ALA A 293 -5.76 -3.02 -1.07
CA ALA A 293 -4.42 -3.49 -0.67
C ALA A 293 -4.42 -4.98 -0.27
N VAL A 294 -5.52 -5.48 0.33
CA VAL A 294 -5.69 -6.91 0.58
C VAL A 294 -5.87 -7.70 -0.72
N ASP A 295 -6.55 -7.14 -1.73
CA ASP A 295 -6.61 -7.76 -3.06
C ASP A 295 -5.23 -7.91 -3.69
N TYR A 296 -4.38 -6.89 -3.52
CA TYR A 296 -2.99 -6.92 -3.96
C TYR A 296 -2.24 -8.08 -3.31
N LEU A 297 -2.33 -8.20 -1.97
CA LEU A 297 -1.72 -9.31 -1.24
C LEU A 297 -2.23 -10.67 -1.75
N HIS A 298 -3.53 -10.83 -1.95
CA HIS A 298 -4.09 -12.10 -2.44
C HIS A 298 -3.55 -12.48 -3.82
N ILE A 299 -3.46 -11.53 -4.76
CA ILE A 299 -2.90 -11.78 -6.08
C ILE A 299 -1.42 -12.16 -5.97
N MET A 300 -0.66 -11.47 -5.11
CA MET A 300 0.74 -11.81 -4.87
C MET A 300 0.91 -13.23 -4.34
N LEU A 301 0.13 -13.62 -3.33
CA LEU A 301 0.21 -14.95 -2.71
C LEU A 301 -0.15 -16.05 -3.72
N VAL A 302 -1.21 -15.85 -4.50
CA VAL A 302 -1.63 -16.81 -5.54
C VAL A 302 -0.58 -16.92 -6.64
N CYS A 303 -0.06 -15.79 -7.12
CA CYS A 303 0.96 -15.78 -8.17
C CYS A 303 2.28 -16.40 -7.70
N MET A 304 2.73 -16.10 -6.47
CA MET A 304 3.92 -16.75 -5.89
C MET A 304 3.73 -18.25 -5.73
N GLN A 305 2.57 -18.69 -5.21
CA GLN A 305 2.27 -20.11 -5.10
C GLN A 305 2.27 -20.80 -6.48
N TRP A 306 1.70 -20.15 -7.50
CA TRP A 306 1.72 -20.65 -8.87
C TRP A 306 3.13 -20.77 -9.42
N LEU A 307 3.96 -19.74 -9.30
CA LEU A 307 5.35 -19.76 -9.76
C LEU A 307 6.18 -20.81 -9.02
N PHE A 308 6.01 -20.94 -7.70
CA PHE A 308 6.71 -21.94 -6.90
C PHE A 308 6.36 -23.36 -7.36
N THR A 309 5.08 -23.61 -7.62
CA THR A 309 4.60 -24.91 -8.11
C THR A 309 5.09 -25.19 -9.53
N LYS A 310 4.93 -24.23 -10.44
CA LYS A 310 5.27 -24.39 -11.87
C LYS A 310 6.78 -24.61 -12.09
N TYR A 311 7.61 -23.89 -11.34
CA TYR A 311 9.06 -23.94 -11.51
C TYR A 311 9.74 -24.79 -10.44
N HIS A 312 9.02 -25.51 -9.58
CA HIS A 312 9.60 -26.35 -8.53
C HIS A 312 10.60 -25.57 -7.65
N ILE A 313 10.19 -24.38 -7.21
CA ILE A 313 10.95 -23.57 -6.25
C ILE A 313 10.56 -24.07 -4.86
N SER A 314 11.54 -24.59 -4.12
CA SER A 314 11.33 -25.14 -2.79
C SER A 314 11.19 -24.02 -1.76
N GLY A 315 9.97 -23.54 -1.58
CA GLY A 315 9.64 -22.56 -0.55
C GLY A 315 8.17 -22.57 -0.16
N ARG A 316 7.84 -21.80 0.88
CA ARG A 316 6.48 -21.61 1.36
C ARG A 316 6.27 -20.20 1.88
N PHE A 317 5.03 -19.73 1.82
CA PHE A 317 4.64 -18.50 2.51
C PHE A 317 4.90 -18.63 4.03
N CYS A 318 5.51 -17.60 4.62
CA CYS A 318 5.80 -17.57 6.05
C CYS A 318 4.88 -16.57 6.76
N ILE A 319 4.97 -15.29 6.40
CA ILE A 319 4.17 -14.24 7.03
C ILE A 319 4.04 -13.05 6.08
N SER A 320 2.94 -12.32 6.23
CA SER A 320 2.79 -10.96 5.69
C SER A 320 2.50 -10.02 6.84
N ILE A 321 3.26 -8.93 6.92
CA ILE A 321 3.15 -7.92 7.98
C ILE A 321 3.07 -6.58 7.27
N HIS A 322 1.94 -5.88 7.40
CA HIS A 322 1.69 -4.63 6.67
C HIS A 322 1.79 -4.83 5.15
N ASP A 323 2.77 -4.18 4.52
CA ASP A 323 3.17 -4.19 3.11
C ASP A 323 4.32 -5.17 2.82
N GLU A 324 4.83 -5.88 3.83
CA GLU A 324 5.86 -6.90 3.66
C GLU A 324 5.27 -8.28 3.41
N VAL A 325 5.90 -9.04 2.51
CA VAL A 325 5.65 -10.47 2.31
C VAL A 325 6.95 -11.25 2.45
N ARG A 326 6.95 -12.29 3.29
CA ARG A 326 8.13 -13.12 3.56
C ARG A 326 7.80 -14.59 3.29
N TYR A 327 8.71 -15.26 2.60
CA TYR A 327 8.67 -16.68 2.26
C TYR A 327 9.86 -17.37 2.90
N LEU A 328 9.65 -18.60 3.38
CA LEU A 328 10.75 -19.46 3.80
C LEU A 328 11.15 -20.34 2.60
N VAL A 329 12.39 -20.21 2.13
CA VAL A 329 12.87 -20.82 0.88
C VAL A 329 14.16 -21.58 1.13
N ALA A 330 14.33 -22.73 0.49
CA ALA A 330 15.58 -23.48 0.53
C ALA A 330 16.72 -22.63 -0.07
N GLU A 331 17.92 -22.74 0.48
CA GLU A 331 19.06 -21.87 0.10
C GLU A 331 19.36 -21.89 -1.41
N GLY A 332 19.33 -23.07 -2.03
CA GLY A 332 19.60 -23.22 -3.47
C GLY A 332 18.57 -22.54 -4.39
N ASP A 333 17.39 -22.22 -3.86
CA ASP A 333 16.28 -21.63 -4.62
C ASP A 333 16.03 -20.15 -4.29
N CYS A 334 16.82 -19.56 -3.38
CA CYS A 334 16.57 -18.20 -2.89
C CYS A 334 16.60 -17.14 -4.01
N TYR A 335 17.55 -17.21 -4.96
CA TYR A 335 17.62 -16.26 -6.07
C TYR A 335 16.48 -16.43 -7.07
N ARG A 336 16.07 -17.68 -7.33
CA ARG A 336 14.90 -18.00 -8.18
C ARG A 336 13.61 -17.51 -7.53
N ALA A 337 13.46 -17.69 -6.21
CA ALA A 337 12.34 -17.14 -5.46
C ALA A 337 12.32 -15.61 -5.46
N ALA A 338 13.48 -14.96 -5.39
CA ALA A 338 13.58 -13.50 -5.51
C ALA A 338 13.14 -13.00 -6.89
N LEU A 339 13.55 -13.68 -7.97
CA LEU A 339 13.06 -13.40 -9.33
C LEU A 339 11.54 -13.64 -9.44
N ALA A 340 11.03 -14.72 -8.88
CA ALA A 340 9.60 -15.03 -8.86
C ALA A 340 8.80 -13.94 -8.13
N LEU A 341 9.36 -13.37 -7.06
CA LEU A 341 8.74 -12.29 -6.32
C LEU A 341 8.70 -10.98 -7.13
N GLN A 342 9.78 -10.65 -7.85
CA GLN A 342 9.79 -9.51 -8.79
C GLN A 342 8.73 -9.67 -9.90
N ILE A 343 8.67 -10.84 -10.53
CA ILE A 343 7.66 -11.17 -11.55
C ILE A 343 6.25 -11.09 -10.96
N THR A 344 6.06 -11.59 -9.74
CA THR A 344 4.78 -11.51 -9.03
C THR A 344 4.31 -10.08 -8.86
N ASN A 345 5.20 -9.16 -8.47
CA ASN A 345 4.84 -7.75 -8.30
C ASN A 345 4.48 -7.10 -9.64
N LEU A 346 5.25 -7.37 -10.68
CA LEU A 346 4.96 -6.92 -12.04
C LEU A 346 3.57 -7.39 -12.49
N LEU A 347 3.28 -8.69 -12.36
CA LEU A 347 1.98 -9.26 -12.74
C LEU A 347 0.84 -8.71 -11.90
N THR A 348 1.06 -8.53 -10.59
CA THR A 348 0.04 -7.96 -9.69
C THR A 348 -0.30 -6.53 -10.10
N ARG A 349 0.71 -5.69 -10.32
CA ARG A 349 0.50 -4.29 -10.72
C ARG A 349 -0.10 -4.16 -12.11
N ALA A 350 0.36 -4.98 -13.06
CA ALA A 350 -0.21 -5.03 -14.40
C ALA A 350 -1.70 -5.44 -14.35
N TYR A 351 -2.05 -6.45 -13.55
CA TYR A 351 -3.44 -6.86 -13.38
C TYR A 351 -4.29 -5.74 -12.76
N PHE A 352 -3.81 -5.04 -11.73
CA PHE A 352 -4.47 -3.86 -11.18
C PHE A 352 -4.72 -2.78 -12.23
N ALA A 353 -3.70 -2.44 -13.03
CA ALA A 353 -3.79 -1.46 -14.09
C ALA A 353 -4.83 -1.88 -15.15
N THR A 354 -4.77 -3.12 -15.64
CA THR A 354 -5.74 -3.65 -16.61
C THR A 354 -7.16 -3.67 -16.08
N ARG A 355 -7.37 -4.01 -14.81
CA ARG A 355 -8.71 -4.00 -14.18
C ARG A 355 -9.31 -2.61 -14.05
N LEU A 356 -8.47 -1.57 -14.05
CA LEU A 356 -8.88 -0.17 -14.04
C LEU A 356 -8.89 0.48 -15.44
N GLY A 357 -8.68 -0.31 -16.50
CA GLY A 357 -8.79 0.14 -17.89
C GLY A 357 -7.47 0.57 -18.54
N PHE A 358 -6.35 0.52 -17.83
CA PHE A 358 -5.04 0.84 -18.38
C PHE A 358 -4.50 -0.32 -19.23
N LYS A 359 -3.76 0.00 -20.29
CA LYS A 359 -3.18 -0.99 -21.23
C LYS A 359 -1.68 -1.22 -21.02
N ASP A 360 -1.08 -0.47 -20.11
CA ASP A 360 0.34 -0.44 -19.83
C ASP A 360 0.60 -0.31 -18.32
N LEU A 361 1.86 -0.46 -17.93
CA LEU A 361 2.33 -0.26 -16.56
C LEU A 361 3.66 0.52 -16.60
N PRO A 362 3.79 1.63 -15.85
CA PRO A 362 5.05 2.36 -15.76
C PRO A 362 6.17 1.51 -15.16
N LEU A 363 7.36 1.57 -15.75
CA LEU A 363 8.53 0.81 -15.29
C LEU A 363 8.92 1.14 -13.84
N SER A 364 8.75 2.40 -13.41
CA SER A 364 9.13 2.87 -12.06
C SER A 364 8.40 2.17 -10.92
N VAL A 365 7.26 1.53 -11.20
CA VAL A 365 6.48 0.78 -10.21
C VAL A 365 6.53 -0.73 -10.43
N ALA A 366 7.04 -1.19 -11.59
CA ALA A 366 6.97 -2.58 -12.01
C ALA A 366 7.68 -3.55 -11.06
N PHE A 367 8.82 -3.13 -10.51
CA PHE A 367 9.69 -3.96 -9.68
C PHE A 367 9.82 -3.39 -8.27
N PHE A 368 10.09 -4.28 -7.31
CA PHE A 368 10.54 -3.87 -5.99
C PHE A 368 11.87 -3.14 -6.08
N SER A 369 12.07 -2.18 -5.18
CA SER A 369 13.38 -1.54 -4.96
C SER A 369 14.46 -2.57 -4.62
N GLY A 370 14.09 -3.62 -3.89
CA GLY A 370 14.91 -4.79 -3.68
C GLY A 370 14.14 -5.96 -3.07
N VAL A 371 14.72 -7.15 -3.20
CA VAL A 371 14.27 -8.37 -2.50
C VAL A 371 15.34 -8.76 -1.50
N ASP A 372 14.93 -8.90 -0.25
CA ASP A 372 15.78 -9.29 0.86
C ASP A 372 15.88 -10.81 0.96
N ILE A 373 17.10 -11.27 1.24
CA ILE A 373 17.43 -12.67 1.52
C ILE A 373 18.22 -12.70 2.83
N ASP A 374 17.69 -13.35 3.86
CA ASP A 374 18.28 -13.32 5.20
C ASP A 374 18.00 -14.60 6.00
N GLN A 375 18.84 -14.89 6.99
CA GLN A 375 18.62 -15.97 7.97
C GLN A 375 17.55 -15.59 8.99
N VAL A 376 17.33 -14.29 9.23
CA VAL A 376 16.39 -13.78 10.25
C VAL A 376 15.33 -12.85 9.68
N LEU A 377 14.21 -12.70 10.40
CA LEU A 377 13.18 -11.71 10.07
C LEU A 377 13.52 -10.33 10.62
N ARG A 378 14.25 -9.52 9.87
CA ARG A 378 14.49 -8.10 10.17
C ARG A 378 14.10 -7.22 9.00
N LYS A 379 13.87 -5.93 9.29
CA LYS A 379 13.39 -4.95 8.31
C LYS A 379 14.37 -4.76 7.15
N GLU A 380 15.64 -4.59 7.47
CA GLU A 380 16.71 -4.37 6.49
C GLU A 380 17.83 -5.38 6.80
N PRO A 381 18.29 -6.18 5.82
CA PRO A 381 19.21 -7.30 6.06
C PRO A 381 20.57 -6.93 6.64
N HIS A 382 20.97 -5.66 6.59
CA HIS A 382 22.25 -5.20 7.12
C HIS A 382 22.18 -4.74 8.58
N LEU A 383 20.97 -4.61 9.14
CA LEU A 383 20.80 -4.11 10.50
C LEU A 383 21.19 -5.16 11.55
N ASP A 384 22.09 -4.80 12.46
CA ASP A 384 22.54 -5.67 13.55
C ASP A 384 21.51 -5.82 14.68
N CYS A 385 20.44 -5.02 14.67
CA CYS A 385 19.36 -5.03 15.67
C CYS A 385 19.87 -4.90 17.12
N VAL A 386 20.79 -3.96 17.36
CA VAL A 386 21.23 -3.57 18.71
C VAL A 386 20.12 -2.79 19.41
N THR A 387 19.67 -3.31 20.55
CA THR A 387 18.61 -2.72 21.38
C THR A 387 18.97 -2.86 22.86
N PRO A 388 18.23 -2.24 23.81
CA PRO A 388 18.53 -2.39 25.23
C PRO A 388 18.44 -3.85 25.74
N SER A 389 17.60 -4.68 25.13
CA SER A 389 17.50 -6.13 25.42
C SER A 389 18.45 -7.00 24.62
N ASN A 390 19.02 -6.48 23.53
CA ASN A 390 20.05 -7.13 22.73
C ASN A 390 21.28 -6.21 22.54
N PRO A 391 22.05 -5.93 23.61
CA PRO A 391 23.12 -4.92 23.57
C PRO A 391 24.33 -5.35 22.74
N GLN A 392 24.47 -6.64 22.44
CA GLN A 392 25.57 -7.16 21.62
C GLN A 392 25.19 -7.30 20.14
N GLY A 393 23.93 -7.06 19.78
CA GLY A 393 23.45 -7.24 18.40
C GLY A 393 23.45 -8.71 17.95
N LEU A 394 22.99 -8.93 16.72
CA LEU A 394 22.88 -10.24 16.10
C LEU A 394 24.25 -10.81 15.70
N ILE A 395 25.17 -9.95 15.24
CA ILE A 395 26.49 -10.35 14.75
C ILE A 395 27.35 -10.87 15.90
N LYS A 396 27.53 -10.08 16.95
CA LYS A 396 28.41 -10.47 18.07
C LYS A 396 27.70 -11.37 19.07
N GLY A 397 26.43 -11.13 19.34
CA GLY A 397 25.66 -11.89 20.33
C GLY A 397 25.23 -13.28 19.86
N TYR A 398 24.89 -13.42 18.58
CA TYR A 398 24.28 -14.64 18.02
C TYR A 398 25.04 -15.21 16.82
N ASN A 399 26.13 -14.58 16.38
CA ASN A 399 26.90 -14.96 15.19
C ASN A 399 26.07 -14.97 13.89
N ILE A 400 25.03 -14.15 13.83
CA ILE A 400 24.16 -14.01 12.66
C ILE A 400 24.70 -12.88 11.78
N LYS A 401 25.11 -13.25 10.57
CA LYS A 401 25.69 -12.30 9.61
C LYS A 401 24.61 -11.41 8.98
N PRO A 402 25.00 -10.24 8.44
CA PRO A 402 24.14 -9.48 7.53
C PRO A 402 23.64 -10.34 6.37
N GLY A 403 22.36 -10.21 6.05
CA GLY A 403 21.78 -10.74 4.83
C GLY A 403 22.07 -9.84 3.63
N THR A 404 21.37 -10.07 2.53
CA THR A 404 21.58 -9.33 1.28
C THR A 404 20.25 -8.84 0.71
N THR A 405 20.24 -7.62 0.18
CA THR A 405 19.14 -7.09 -0.64
C THR A 405 19.60 -7.06 -2.09
N LEU A 406 18.80 -7.59 -3.00
CA LEU A 406 19.10 -7.64 -4.43
C LEU A 406 18.05 -6.86 -5.22
N ASP A 407 18.49 -5.95 -6.07
CA ASP A 407 17.62 -5.30 -7.06
C ASP A 407 17.34 -6.25 -8.25
N MET A 408 16.49 -5.80 -9.18
CA MET A 408 16.12 -6.62 -10.34
C MET A 408 17.34 -7.02 -11.19
N ASN A 409 18.32 -6.13 -11.39
CA ASN A 409 19.49 -6.43 -12.22
C ASN A 409 20.40 -7.46 -11.56
N ALA A 410 20.69 -7.30 -10.27
CA ALA A 410 21.48 -8.26 -9.51
C ALA A 410 20.80 -9.64 -9.45
N ILE A 411 19.47 -9.69 -9.37
CA ILE A 411 18.72 -10.95 -9.44
C ILE A 411 18.86 -11.58 -10.83
N MET A 412 18.75 -10.80 -11.91
CA MET A 412 18.93 -11.30 -13.28
C MET A 412 20.31 -11.91 -13.47
N ASP A 413 21.38 -11.25 -12.99
CA ASP A 413 22.76 -11.77 -13.08
C ASP A 413 22.94 -13.10 -12.33
N LYS A 414 22.25 -13.27 -11.19
CA LYS A 414 22.33 -14.50 -10.37
C LYS A 414 21.52 -15.66 -10.93
N THR A 415 20.47 -15.37 -11.70
CA THR A 415 19.53 -16.37 -12.22
C THR A 415 19.67 -16.59 -13.73
N ASN A 416 20.51 -15.80 -14.39
CA ASN A 416 20.57 -15.69 -15.85
C ASN A 416 19.20 -15.38 -16.49
N GLY A 417 18.31 -14.73 -15.72
CA GLY A 417 16.93 -14.44 -16.13
C GLY A 417 15.96 -15.63 -16.12
N GLU A 418 16.37 -16.79 -15.60
CA GLU A 418 15.56 -18.00 -15.65
C GLU A 418 15.03 -18.41 -14.28
N LEU A 419 13.75 -18.76 -14.27
CA LEU A 419 13.14 -19.43 -13.12
C LEU A 419 13.33 -20.94 -13.15
N ALA A 420 13.71 -21.56 -14.28
CA ALA A 420 13.92 -23.00 -14.35
C ALA A 420 15.13 -23.42 -13.49
N LYS A 421 15.17 -24.69 -13.05
CA LYS A 421 16.44 -25.24 -12.59
C LYS A 421 17.29 -25.47 -13.83
N LEU A 422 18.54 -25.03 -13.77
CA LEU A 422 19.54 -25.47 -14.74
C LEU A 422 19.81 -26.95 -14.43
N ASP A 423 19.03 -27.83 -15.04
CA ASP A 423 19.28 -29.26 -14.98
C ASP A 423 20.53 -29.52 -15.82
N PHE A 424 21.68 -29.65 -15.14
CA PHE A 424 22.95 -30.06 -15.75
C PHE A 424 22.86 -31.45 -16.41
N GLU A 425 21.78 -32.21 -16.18
CA GLU A 425 21.55 -33.53 -16.79
C GLU A 425 20.99 -33.48 -18.22
N CYS A 426 20.42 -32.35 -18.68
CA CYS A 426 19.91 -32.24 -20.05
C CYS A 426 20.95 -31.78 -21.09
N TYR A 427 22.14 -31.34 -20.67
CA TYR A 427 23.19 -30.90 -21.61
C TYR A 427 23.96 -32.07 -22.26
N GLU A 428 23.96 -33.26 -21.66
CA GLU A 428 24.62 -34.43 -22.26
C GLU A 428 23.78 -35.18 -23.29
N GLU A 429 22.45 -35.07 -23.26
CA GLU A 429 21.59 -35.72 -24.26
C GLU A 429 21.48 -34.93 -25.57
N ILE A 430 21.74 -33.61 -25.56
CA ILE A 430 21.68 -32.79 -26.78
C ILE A 430 22.98 -32.88 -27.60
N ILE A 431 24.12 -33.21 -26.98
CA ILE A 431 25.43 -33.30 -27.67
C ILE A 431 25.69 -34.71 -28.26
N LYS A 432 24.84 -35.71 -27.98
CA LYS A 432 25.00 -37.09 -28.50
C LYS A 432 24.12 -37.42 -29.72
N THR A 433 23.47 -36.42 -30.33
CA THR A 433 22.60 -36.60 -31.51
C THR A 433 22.91 -35.67 -32.69
N GLU A 434 24.18 -35.32 -32.88
CA GLU A 434 24.74 -34.98 -34.21
C GLU A 434 25.75 -36.04 -34.61
#